data_AF-A0A257Q0W0-F1
#
_entry.id   AF-A0A257Q0W0-F1
#
_cell.length_a   1.000
_cell.length_b   1.000
_cell.length_c   1.000
_cell.angle_alpha   90.00
_cell.angle_beta   90.00
_cell.angle_gamma   90.00
#
_symmetry.space_group_name_H-M   'P 1'
#
loop_
_entity.id
_entity.type
_entity.pdbx_description
1 polymer ?
#
loop_
_entity_poly.entity_id
_entity_poly.type
_entity_poly.pdbx_seq_one_letter_code
_entity_poly.pdbx_strand_id
1 'polypeptide(L)'
;MYQYFSIRSVLFLLIPAILALGGCANLPKPDEGASAASQPTNTSTPVVDTIDYGILPAINSSAQSERRAAWMNDGNLWHYIAARFTLPIPNNARIQTQLAFYASHIDYLQRVTERASPYLHMIVKDLQENDLPLELALLPIVESAYRPEAVSTSNAAGIWQFIPSTGTHFGLQRTTWYDGRRDIKASTEAAVQYFSQLAKKRQITLRVCML
;
A
#
# COMPACT_ATOMS: atom_id res chain seq x y z
N MET A 1 11.66 53.19 0.87
CA MET A 1 11.67 53.88 2.18
C MET A 1 11.76 52.79 3.24
N TYR A 2 12.82 52.81 4.05
CA TYR A 2 13.26 51.79 5.02
C TYR A 2 13.58 50.37 4.53
N GLN A 3 14.73 49.91 5.01
CA GLN A 3 15.53 48.76 4.58
C GLN A 3 16.54 48.49 5.71
N TYR A 4 16.58 47.28 6.26
CA TYR A 4 17.54 46.75 7.25
C TYR A 4 17.45 45.21 7.14
N PHE A 5 18.49 44.38 6.93
CA PHE A 5 19.90 44.38 7.35
C PHE A 5 20.00 44.28 8.90
N SER A 6 20.76 43.41 9.56
CA SER A 6 21.71 42.36 9.16
C SER A 6 21.95 41.39 10.35
N ILE A 7 22.14 40.09 10.06
CA ILE A 7 23.25 39.18 10.46
C ILE A 7 24.06 39.45 11.77
N ARG A 8 24.52 38.35 12.42
CA ARG A 8 25.54 38.18 13.51
C ARG A 8 25.06 38.47 14.95
N SER A 9 25.54 37.82 16.03
CA SER A 9 26.42 36.64 16.23
C SER A 9 26.49 36.24 17.73
N VAL A 10 27.10 35.09 18.08
CA VAL A 10 27.86 34.80 19.35
C VAL A 10 27.04 34.76 20.67
N LEU A 11 26.82 33.59 21.31
CA LEU A 11 27.70 32.75 22.17
C LEU A 11 27.61 33.08 23.69
N PHE A 12 27.03 32.17 24.48
CA PHE A 12 27.23 31.97 25.94
C PHE A 12 26.92 30.47 26.22
N LEU A 13 27.91 29.58 26.36
CA LEU A 13 28.72 29.21 27.54
C LEU A 13 28.07 28.17 28.51
N LEU A 14 28.57 26.92 28.42
CA LEU A 14 28.84 25.90 29.48
C LEU A 14 27.66 25.31 30.30
N ILE A 15 27.25 24.03 30.15
CA ILE A 15 27.85 22.76 30.68
C ILE A 15 27.94 22.75 32.24
N PRO A 16 27.27 21.80 32.96
CA PRO A 16 27.80 20.44 33.09
C PRO A 16 26.80 19.26 33.12
N ALA A 17 27.38 18.04 33.07
CA ALA A 17 26.72 16.74 32.97
C ALA A 17 26.43 16.06 34.32
N ILE A 18 25.51 15.09 34.32
CA ILE A 18 25.35 14.08 35.38
C ILE A 18 25.25 12.70 34.72
N LEU A 19 26.22 11.83 35.02
CA LEU A 19 26.08 10.38 34.80
C LEU A 19 25.28 9.76 35.96
N ALA A 20 24.43 8.78 35.65
CA ALA A 20 23.93 7.83 36.62
C ALA A 20 24.11 6.40 36.07
N LEU A 21 24.98 5.62 36.70
CA LEU A 21 25.17 4.20 36.44
C LEU A 21 24.05 3.40 37.11
N GLY A 22 23.45 2.46 36.37
CA GLY A 22 22.52 1.46 36.90
C GLY A 22 23.02 0.06 36.54
N GLY A 23 23.80 -0.55 37.43
CA GLY A 23 24.27 -1.93 37.29
C GLY A 23 23.99 -2.71 38.57
N CYS A 24 23.39 -3.89 38.42
CA CYS A 24 23.32 -4.91 39.46
C CYS A 24 23.79 -6.24 38.86
N ALA A 25 24.50 -7.05 39.64
CA ALA A 25 25.12 -8.28 39.17
C ALA A 25 24.97 -9.41 40.19
N ASN A 26 24.91 -10.65 39.68
CA ASN A 26 25.39 -11.89 40.34
C ASN A 26 24.57 -12.44 41.55
N LEU A 27 24.56 -13.74 41.92
CA LEU A 27 25.41 -14.93 41.63
C LEU A 27 24.53 -16.27 41.71
N PRO A 28 24.99 -17.55 41.88
CA PRO A 28 24.46 -18.69 41.08
C PRO A 28 23.99 -19.98 41.85
N LYS A 29 23.48 -20.97 41.08
CA LYS A 29 23.57 -22.48 41.13
C LYS A 29 23.64 -23.27 42.47
N PRO A 30 23.26 -24.58 42.53
CA PRO A 30 23.32 -25.65 41.48
C PRO A 30 22.00 -26.48 41.35
N ASP A 31 22.00 -27.75 40.89
CA ASP A 31 22.28 -28.33 39.55
C ASP A 31 22.06 -29.87 39.63
N GLU A 32 21.04 -30.44 38.98
CA GLU A 32 20.89 -31.90 38.76
C GLU A 32 20.15 -32.19 37.44
N GLY A 33 20.52 -33.26 36.72
CA GLY A 33 19.94 -33.58 35.42
C GLY A 33 19.77 -35.08 35.19
N ALA A 34 18.81 -35.45 34.33
CA ALA A 34 18.70 -36.78 33.77
C ALA A 34 18.00 -36.73 32.39
N SER A 35 18.43 -37.61 31.48
CA SER A 35 17.92 -37.75 30.12
C SER A 35 16.72 -38.72 30.06
N ALA A 36 15.71 -38.41 29.26
CA ALA A 36 14.78 -39.39 28.71
C ALA A 36 14.14 -38.89 27.41
N ALA A 37 13.89 -39.81 26.47
CA ALA A 37 13.46 -39.51 25.10
C ALA A 37 11.94 -39.47 24.91
N SER A 38 11.54 -39.03 23.70
CA SER A 38 10.26 -39.33 23.04
C SER A 38 9.01 -38.59 23.50
N GLN A 39 8.63 -37.55 22.75
CA GLN A 39 7.23 -37.10 22.68
C GLN A 39 6.41 -38.05 21.80
N PRO A 40 5.15 -38.29 22.19
CA PRO A 40 4.05 -38.15 21.24
C PRO A 40 2.89 -37.36 21.86
N THR A 41 2.50 -36.24 21.24
CA THR A 41 1.08 -35.83 21.05
C THR A 41 0.98 -34.52 20.26
N ASN A 42 0.61 -34.66 18.99
CA ASN A 42 -0.33 -33.82 18.26
C ASN A 42 -0.61 -32.41 18.81
N THR A 43 0.11 -31.40 18.30
CA THR A 43 -0.41 -30.03 18.19
C THR A 43 -0.37 -29.66 16.72
N SER A 44 -1.55 -29.57 16.09
CA SER A 44 -1.69 -29.20 14.69
C SER A 44 -1.35 -27.73 14.48
N THR A 45 -0.10 -27.45 14.16
CA THR A 45 0.34 -26.17 13.57
C THR A 45 -0.46 -25.90 12.30
N PRO A 46 -0.95 -24.67 12.05
CA PRO A 46 -1.46 -24.32 10.73
C PRO A 46 -0.29 -24.35 9.76
N VAL A 47 -0.31 -25.35 8.87
CA VAL A 47 0.74 -25.60 7.89
C VAL A 47 0.73 -24.46 6.85
N VAL A 48 1.69 -23.54 7.00
CA VAL A 48 2.02 -22.55 5.96
C VAL A 48 3.00 -23.21 4.97
N ASP A 49 2.56 -24.28 4.33
CA ASP A 49 3.31 -24.88 3.22
C ASP A 49 3.05 -24.06 1.95
N THR A 50 4.11 -23.37 1.51
CA THR A 50 4.30 -22.85 0.15
C THR A 50 3.05 -22.27 -0.53
N ILE A 51 2.80 -20.96 -0.32
CA ILE A 51 2.03 -20.18 -1.29
C ILE A 51 2.78 -20.24 -2.63
N ASP A 52 2.24 -20.99 -3.59
CA ASP A 52 2.70 -20.97 -4.97
C ASP A 52 2.36 -19.61 -5.61
N TYR A 53 3.35 -18.73 -5.68
CA TYR A 53 3.20 -17.42 -6.29
C TYR A 53 2.94 -17.47 -7.81
N GLY A 54 2.99 -18.65 -8.44
CA GLY A 54 2.44 -18.92 -9.78
C GLY A 54 0.93 -18.68 -9.88
N ILE A 55 0.23 -18.44 -8.77
CA ILE A 55 -1.15 -17.93 -8.75
C ILE A 55 -1.27 -16.52 -9.40
N LEU A 56 -0.20 -15.74 -9.50
CA LEU A 56 -0.14 -14.54 -10.37
C LEU A 56 0.22 -14.97 -11.81
N PRO A 57 -0.75 -15.08 -12.73
CA PRO A 57 -0.48 -15.77 -13.98
C PRO A 57 0.26 -14.87 -14.96
N ALA A 58 1.46 -15.31 -15.35
CA ALA A 58 1.80 -15.25 -16.76
C ALA A 58 0.75 -16.10 -17.50
N ILE A 59 -0.20 -15.39 -18.11
CA ILE A 59 -1.27 -15.86 -19.00
C ILE A 59 -0.73 -17.01 -19.88
N ASN A 60 -1.36 -18.21 -19.86
CA ASN A 60 -1.47 -19.19 -20.98
C ASN A 60 -1.76 -20.66 -20.53
N SER A 61 -2.76 -20.95 -19.68
CA SER A 61 -3.25 -22.33 -19.50
C SER A 61 -4.77 -22.47 -19.44
N SER A 62 -5.31 -23.60 -19.89
CA SER A 62 -6.76 -23.91 -19.88
C SER A 62 -7.35 -23.87 -18.47
N ALA A 63 -6.64 -24.45 -17.50
CA ALA A 63 -7.00 -24.41 -16.09
C ALA A 63 -7.09 -22.99 -15.51
N GLN A 64 -6.30 -22.03 -16.03
CA GLN A 64 -6.42 -20.62 -15.66
C GLN A 64 -7.64 -19.95 -16.29
N SER A 65 -8.00 -20.26 -17.55
CA SER A 65 -9.23 -19.73 -18.16
C SER A 65 -10.49 -20.22 -17.44
N GLU A 66 -10.54 -21.50 -17.04
CA GLU A 66 -11.64 -22.06 -16.25
C GLU A 66 -11.73 -21.38 -14.87
N ARG A 67 -10.60 -21.19 -14.19
CA ARG A 67 -10.55 -20.49 -12.89
C ARG A 67 -10.99 -19.03 -12.99
N ARG A 68 -10.56 -18.30 -14.03
CA ARG A 68 -11.02 -16.92 -14.29
C ARG A 68 -12.53 -16.88 -14.54
N ALA A 69 -13.07 -17.83 -15.32
CA ALA A 69 -14.52 -17.93 -15.55
C ALA A 69 -15.31 -18.21 -14.27
N ALA A 70 -14.81 -19.06 -13.36
CA ALA A 70 -15.42 -19.29 -12.06
C ALA A 70 -15.42 -18.01 -11.19
N TRP A 71 -14.26 -17.36 -11.07
CA TRP A 71 -14.05 -16.10 -10.32
C TRP A 71 -14.88 -14.92 -10.82
N MET A 72 -15.33 -14.92 -12.07
CA MET A 72 -16.23 -13.88 -12.59
C MET A 72 -17.66 -13.99 -12.06
N ASN A 73 -18.07 -15.15 -11.51
CA ASN A 73 -19.46 -15.51 -11.25
C ASN A 73 -19.77 -15.91 -9.80
N ASP A 74 -18.80 -15.84 -8.88
CA ASP A 74 -18.97 -16.26 -7.48
C ASP A 74 -19.47 -15.14 -6.52
N GLY A 75 -19.66 -13.92 -7.05
CA GLY A 75 -20.11 -12.76 -6.27
C GLY A 75 -19.03 -12.07 -5.44
N ASN A 76 -17.77 -12.54 -5.46
CA ASN A 76 -16.67 -11.92 -4.74
C ASN A 76 -16.02 -10.82 -5.59
N LEU A 77 -16.08 -9.56 -5.11
CA LEU A 77 -15.55 -8.41 -5.83
C LEU A 77 -14.03 -8.50 -6.08
N TRP A 78 -13.26 -9.11 -5.17
CA TRP A 78 -11.81 -9.29 -5.36
C TRP A 78 -11.50 -10.30 -6.47
N HIS A 79 -12.28 -11.40 -6.55
CA HIS A 79 -12.18 -12.37 -7.63
C HIS A 79 -12.62 -11.75 -8.97
N TYR A 80 -13.68 -10.95 -8.98
CA TYR A 80 -14.16 -10.21 -10.15
C TYR A 80 -13.08 -9.26 -10.72
N ILE A 81 -12.37 -8.54 -9.84
CA ILE A 81 -11.25 -7.66 -10.17
C ILE A 81 -10.07 -8.49 -10.72
N ALA A 82 -9.61 -9.50 -9.98
CA ALA A 82 -8.46 -10.33 -10.34
C ALA A 82 -8.65 -11.09 -11.66
N ALA A 83 -9.87 -11.59 -11.92
CA ALA A 83 -10.23 -12.26 -13.17
C ALA A 83 -10.19 -11.31 -14.40
N ARG A 84 -10.10 -9.99 -14.19
CA ARG A 84 -10.03 -8.96 -15.24
C ARG A 84 -8.66 -8.29 -15.38
N PHE A 85 -7.62 -8.76 -14.70
CA PHE A 85 -6.28 -8.22 -14.91
C PHE A 85 -5.79 -8.38 -16.35
N THR A 86 -5.21 -7.31 -16.87
CA THR A 86 -4.73 -7.12 -18.23
C THR A 86 -3.29 -6.62 -18.30
N LEU A 87 -2.80 -5.92 -17.26
CA LEU A 87 -1.43 -5.41 -17.22
C LEU A 87 -0.40 -6.55 -17.22
N PRO A 88 0.63 -6.51 -18.08
CA PRO A 88 1.70 -7.49 -18.06
C PRO A 88 2.57 -7.28 -16.81
N ILE A 89 2.86 -8.37 -16.11
CA ILE A 89 3.77 -8.36 -14.95
C ILE A 89 5.22 -8.51 -15.48
N PRO A 90 6.08 -7.47 -15.41
CA PRO A 90 7.45 -7.58 -15.89
C PRO A 90 8.29 -8.41 -14.91
N ASN A 91 9.21 -9.22 -15.42
CA ASN A 91 10.17 -9.92 -14.57
C ASN A 91 11.15 -8.91 -13.94
N ASN A 92 10.97 -8.61 -12.66
CA ASN A 92 11.73 -7.58 -11.95
C ASN A 92 11.93 -7.97 -10.47
N ALA A 93 13.17 -7.95 -10.00
CA ALA A 93 13.51 -8.28 -8.61
C ALA A 93 12.75 -7.43 -7.58
N ARG A 94 12.46 -6.14 -7.88
CA ARG A 94 11.68 -5.27 -6.98
C ARG A 94 10.25 -5.76 -6.78
N ILE A 95 9.65 -6.35 -7.81
CA ILE A 95 8.30 -6.93 -7.72
C ILE A 95 8.34 -8.19 -6.86
N GLN A 96 9.37 -9.03 -7.00
CA GLN A 96 9.55 -10.21 -6.15
C GLN A 96 9.74 -9.85 -4.67
N THR A 97 10.50 -8.79 -4.36
CA THR A 97 10.62 -8.27 -2.99
C THR A 97 9.27 -7.79 -2.45
N GLN A 98 8.50 -7.04 -3.23
CA GLN A 98 7.19 -6.52 -2.79
C GLN A 98 6.15 -7.63 -2.62
N LEU A 99 6.21 -8.67 -3.47
CA LEU A 99 5.36 -9.86 -3.38
C LEU A 99 5.66 -10.64 -2.09
N ALA A 100 6.94 -10.91 -1.81
CA ALA A 100 7.37 -11.57 -0.58
C ALA A 100 6.98 -10.75 0.68
N PHE A 101 7.05 -9.42 0.61
CA PHE A 101 6.54 -8.55 1.67
C PHE A 101 5.04 -8.75 1.89
N TYR A 102 4.19 -8.59 0.87
CA TYR A 102 2.74 -8.72 1.07
C TYR A 102 2.31 -10.12 1.49
N ALA A 103 2.94 -11.16 0.96
CA ALA A 103 2.62 -12.54 1.32
C ALA A 103 3.03 -12.93 2.75
N SER A 104 4.04 -12.26 3.32
CA SER A 104 4.41 -12.41 4.74
C SER A 104 3.59 -11.52 5.69
N HIS A 105 2.76 -10.61 5.17
CA HIS A 105 1.97 -9.63 5.92
C HIS A 105 0.47 -9.73 5.59
N ILE A 106 -0.09 -10.93 5.72
CA ILE A 106 -1.53 -11.20 5.47
C ILE A 106 -2.44 -10.38 6.39
N ASP A 107 -2.00 -10.12 7.63
CA ASP A 107 -2.69 -9.27 8.61
C ASP A 107 -2.83 -7.81 8.12
N TYR A 108 -1.81 -7.29 7.45
CA TYR A 108 -1.86 -5.98 6.80
C TYR A 108 -2.85 -5.99 5.64
N LEU A 109 -2.83 -7.02 4.79
CA LEU A 109 -3.75 -7.14 3.65
C LEU A 109 -5.21 -7.20 4.13
N GLN A 110 -5.50 -7.91 5.22
CA GLN A 110 -6.82 -7.92 5.85
C GLN A 110 -7.23 -6.51 6.28
N ARG A 111 -6.41 -5.80 7.06
CA ARG A 111 -6.70 -4.42 7.51
C ARG A 111 -6.86 -3.42 6.38
N VAL A 112 -6.18 -3.60 5.24
CA VAL A 112 -6.41 -2.76 4.04
C VAL A 112 -7.71 -3.13 3.36
N THR A 113 -8.01 -4.42 3.22
CA THR A 113 -9.26 -4.93 2.62
C THR A 113 -10.49 -4.41 3.36
N GLU A 114 -10.46 -4.43 4.70
CA GLU A 114 -11.52 -3.88 5.56
C GLU A 114 -11.74 -2.37 5.32
N ARG A 115 -10.66 -1.59 5.15
CA ARG A 115 -10.72 -0.16 4.82
C ARG A 115 -11.17 0.13 3.38
N ALA A 116 -10.85 -0.75 2.44
CA ALA A 116 -11.26 -0.64 1.05
C ALA A 116 -12.75 -0.96 0.85
N SER A 117 -13.28 -1.92 1.62
CA SER A 117 -14.65 -2.45 1.53
C SER A 117 -15.76 -1.40 1.25
N PRO A 118 -15.92 -0.31 2.02
CA PRO A 118 -16.99 0.67 1.79
C PRO A 118 -16.86 1.48 0.47
N TYR A 119 -15.71 1.46 -0.19
CA TYR A 119 -15.42 2.30 -1.37
C TYR A 119 -15.13 1.50 -2.64
N LEU A 120 -14.68 0.24 -2.50
CA LEU A 120 -14.15 -0.55 -3.60
C LEU A 120 -15.16 -0.76 -4.73
N HIS A 121 -16.44 -0.98 -4.41
CA HIS A 121 -17.47 -1.16 -5.44
C HIS A 121 -17.69 0.10 -6.28
N MET A 122 -17.68 1.28 -5.66
CA MET A 122 -17.76 2.58 -6.36
C MET A 122 -16.53 2.77 -7.26
N ILE A 123 -15.32 2.55 -6.73
CA ILE A 123 -14.07 2.70 -7.49
C ILE A 123 -14.02 1.75 -8.69
N VAL A 124 -14.42 0.49 -8.52
CA VAL A 124 -14.48 -0.50 -9.60
C VAL A 124 -15.50 -0.08 -10.65
N LYS A 125 -16.69 0.37 -10.25
CA LYS A 125 -17.71 0.89 -11.17
C LYS A 125 -17.18 2.09 -11.98
N ASP A 126 -16.59 3.08 -11.32
CA ASP A 126 -16.07 4.28 -11.99
C ASP A 126 -14.93 3.95 -12.97
N LEU A 127 -14.06 2.98 -12.64
CA LEU A 127 -13.05 2.45 -13.55
C LEU A 127 -13.67 1.74 -14.77
N GLN A 128 -14.68 0.89 -14.54
CA GLN A 128 -15.39 0.17 -15.61
C GLN A 128 -16.12 1.11 -16.57
N GLU A 129 -16.81 2.12 -16.05
CA GLU A 129 -17.57 3.10 -16.86
C GLU A 129 -16.66 4.01 -17.72
N ASN A 130 -15.34 3.96 -17.50
CA ASN A 130 -14.34 4.72 -18.25
C ASN A 130 -13.34 3.83 -19.01
N ASP A 131 -13.66 2.54 -19.18
CA ASP A 131 -12.82 1.54 -19.88
C ASP A 131 -11.38 1.42 -19.31
N LEU A 132 -11.23 1.62 -17.99
CA LEU A 132 -9.94 1.56 -17.30
C LEU A 132 -9.66 0.16 -16.70
N PRO A 133 -8.38 -0.30 -16.65
CA PRO A 133 -8.02 -1.58 -16.02
C PRO A 133 -8.39 -1.62 -14.54
N LEU A 134 -9.02 -2.71 -14.08
CA LEU A 134 -9.56 -2.81 -12.72
C LEU A 134 -8.50 -3.02 -11.65
N GLU A 135 -7.32 -3.50 -12.04
CA GLU A 135 -6.10 -3.50 -11.23
C GLU A 135 -5.71 -2.10 -10.71
N LEU A 136 -6.18 -1.01 -11.33
CA LEU A 136 -5.97 0.35 -10.79
C LEU A 136 -6.68 0.56 -9.44
N ALA A 137 -7.71 -0.22 -9.12
CA ALA A 137 -8.31 -0.27 -7.79
C ALA A 137 -7.35 -0.81 -6.70
N LEU A 138 -6.23 -1.43 -7.07
CA LEU A 138 -5.21 -1.83 -6.09
C LEU A 138 -4.26 -0.68 -5.72
N LEU A 139 -4.18 0.40 -6.50
CA LEU A 139 -3.20 1.48 -6.22
C LEU A 139 -3.39 2.13 -4.84
N PRO A 140 -4.60 2.41 -4.34
CA PRO A 140 -4.75 2.98 -3.00
C PRO A 140 -4.22 2.11 -1.85
N ILE A 141 -3.99 0.80 -2.08
CA ILE A 141 -3.29 -0.08 -1.13
C ILE A 141 -1.85 0.41 -0.92
N VAL A 142 -1.12 0.66 -2.02
CA VAL A 142 0.30 1.03 -1.97
C VAL A 142 0.51 2.51 -1.65
N GLU A 143 -0.41 3.37 -2.09
CA GLU A 143 -0.29 4.83 -1.91
C GLU A 143 -0.68 5.30 -0.49
N SER A 144 -1.77 4.77 0.07
CA SER A 144 -2.35 5.27 1.34
C SER A 144 -2.78 4.18 2.32
N ALA A 145 -2.69 2.91 1.93
CA ALA A 145 -3.37 1.81 2.59
C ALA A 145 -4.89 2.06 2.73
N TYR A 146 -5.52 2.64 1.70
CA TYR A 146 -6.95 3.02 1.67
C TYR A 146 -7.39 4.01 2.77
N ARG A 147 -6.55 5.00 3.12
CA ARG A 147 -6.84 6.02 4.14
C ARG A 147 -7.21 7.39 3.54
N PRO A 148 -8.47 7.86 3.63
CA PRO A 148 -8.89 9.17 3.12
C PRO A 148 -8.18 10.35 3.80
N GLU A 149 -7.74 10.17 5.04
CA GLU A 149 -7.04 11.15 5.85
C GLU A 149 -5.51 11.12 5.70
N ALA A 150 -4.95 10.21 4.89
CA ALA A 150 -3.52 10.11 4.65
C ALA A 150 -2.94 11.41 4.09
N VAL A 151 -1.76 11.80 4.60
CA VAL A 151 -0.94 12.88 4.07
C VAL A 151 0.52 12.45 4.07
N SER A 152 1.23 12.62 2.95
CA SER A 152 2.68 12.36 2.86
C SER A 152 3.51 13.56 3.29
N THR A 153 4.81 13.35 3.51
CA THR A 153 5.80 14.42 3.74
C THR A 153 5.87 15.41 2.58
N SER A 154 5.60 14.96 1.35
CA SER A 154 5.49 15.80 0.13
C SER A 154 4.11 16.48 0.00
N ASN A 155 3.27 16.46 1.04
CA ASN A 155 1.92 17.00 1.05
C ASN A 155 0.98 16.37 -0.01
N ALA A 156 1.24 15.14 -0.43
CA ALA A 156 0.25 14.33 -1.15
C ALA A 156 -0.87 13.94 -0.18
N ALA A 157 -2.12 13.82 -0.63
CA ALA A 157 -3.26 13.57 0.28
C ALA A 157 -4.32 12.61 -0.29
N GLY A 158 -5.03 11.95 0.64
CA GLY A 158 -6.15 11.07 0.35
C GLY A 158 -5.78 9.69 -0.16
N ILE A 159 -6.79 8.90 -0.55
CA ILE A 159 -6.58 7.49 -0.90
C ILE A 159 -5.67 7.31 -2.13
N TRP A 160 -5.74 8.26 -3.06
CA TRP A 160 -4.97 8.32 -4.31
C TRP A 160 -3.67 9.13 -4.22
N GLN A 161 -3.34 9.69 -3.04
CA GLN A 161 -2.15 10.53 -2.82
C GLN A 161 -1.95 11.66 -3.86
N PHE A 162 -2.99 12.45 -4.13
CA PHE A 162 -2.84 13.62 -5.00
C PHE A 162 -1.96 14.69 -4.34
N ILE A 163 -0.91 15.14 -5.02
CA ILE A 163 -0.21 16.40 -4.67
C ILE A 163 -1.10 17.62 -4.99
N PRO A 164 -0.93 18.77 -4.32
CA PRO A 164 -1.86 19.89 -4.44
C PRO A 164 -2.01 20.46 -5.87
N SER A 165 -0.93 20.56 -6.61
CA SER A 165 -0.92 21.08 -8.00
C SER A 165 -1.69 20.15 -8.95
N THR A 166 -1.40 18.86 -8.91
CA THR A 166 -2.10 17.84 -9.70
C THR A 166 -3.58 17.76 -9.32
N GLY A 167 -3.90 17.77 -8.02
CA GLY A 167 -5.29 17.78 -7.57
C GLY A 167 -6.09 18.96 -8.14
N THR A 168 -5.56 20.18 -8.04
CA THR A 168 -6.17 21.37 -8.64
C THR A 168 -6.33 21.24 -10.16
N HIS A 169 -5.36 20.65 -10.86
CA HIS A 169 -5.43 20.44 -12.31
C HIS A 169 -6.57 19.51 -12.74
N PHE A 170 -6.93 18.52 -11.90
CA PHE A 170 -8.08 17.63 -12.10
C PHE A 170 -9.33 18.07 -11.32
N GLY A 171 -9.44 19.37 -10.98
CA GLY A 171 -10.65 19.96 -10.42
C GLY A 171 -10.90 19.72 -8.93
N LEU A 172 -9.95 19.11 -8.20
CA LEU A 172 -10.08 18.91 -6.75
C LEU A 172 -10.00 20.25 -6.02
N GLN A 173 -11.16 20.72 -5.56
CA GLN A 173 -11.28 21.97 -4.84
C GLN A 173 -10.58 21.90 -3.48
N ARG A 174 -10.00 23.02 -3.05
CA ARG A 174 -9.39 23.15 -1.73
C ARG A 174 -9.68 24.52 -1.14
N THR A 175 -10.22 24.52 0.08
CA THR A 175 -10.47 25.69 0.93
C THR A 175 -9.80 25.46 2.28
N THR A 176 -9.96 26.38 3.24
CA THR A 176 -9.50 26.19 4.63
C THR A 176 -10.19 25.01 5.34
N TRP A 177 -11.39 24.62 4.88
CA TRP A 177 -12.25 23.63 5.55
C TRP A 177 -12.47 22.35 4.75
N TYR A 178 -12.13 22.35 3.46
CA TYR A 178 -12.34 21.23 2.54
C TYR A 178 -11.08 20.99 1.69
N ASP A 179 -10.68 19.74 1.56
CA ASP A 179 -9.62 19.31 0.64
C ASP A 179 -10.14 18.12 -0.16
N GLY A 180 -10.59 18.37 -1.39
CA GLY A 180 -11.21 17.37 -2.26
C GLY A 180 -10.31 16.18 -2.60
N ARG A 181 -9.01 16.25 -2.28
CA ARG A 181 -8.09 15.11 -2.34
C ARG A 181 -8.44 14.03 -1.32
N ARG A 182 -9.03 14.41 -0.18
CA ARG A 182 -9.50 13.50 0.87
C ARG A 182 -10.95 13.03 0.67
N ASP A 183 -11.71 13.72 -0.18
CA ASP A 183 -13.02 13.27 -0.63
C ASP A 183 -12.85 12.09 -1.58
N ILE A 184 -13.41 10.94 -1.21
CA ILE A 184 -13.18 9.68 -1.91
C ILE A 184 -13.83 9.69 -3.29
N LYS A 185 -15.00 10.32 -3.45
CA LYS A 185 -15.69 10.37 -4.73
C LYS A 185 -15.00 11.37 -5.66
N ALA A 186 -14.77 12.60 -5.20
CA ALA A 186 -14.09 13.61 -6.00
C ALA A 186 -12.66 13.17 -6.40
N SER A 187 -11.89 12.62 -5.46
CA SER A 187 -10.53 12.12 -5.76
C SER A 187 -10.53 10.89 -6.69
N THR A 188 -11.57 10.04 -6.66
CA THR A 188 -11.71 8.92 -7.62
C THR A 188 -12.06 9.43 -9.01
N GLU A 189 -12.97 10.39 -9.15
CA GLU A 189 -13.27 11.05 -10.43
C GLU A 189 -12.01 11.72 -11.03
N ALA A 190 -11.20 12.39 -10.20
CA ALA A 190 -9.92 12.96 -10.62
C ALA A 190 -8.88 11.89 -11.00
N ALA A 191 -8.82 10.78 -10.26
CA ALA A 191 -7.93 9.65 -10.58
C ALA A 191 -8.32 8.99 -11.92
N VAL A 192 -9.61 8.75 -12.16
CA VAL A 192 -10.13 8.27 -13.44
C VAL A 192 -9.78 9.21 -14.60
N GLN A 193 -9.92 10.52 -14.42
CA GLN A 193 -9.51 11.51 -15.43
C GLN A 193 -7.99 11.49 -15.67
N TYR A 194 -7.19 11.39 -14.60
CA TYR A 194 -5.73 11.26 -14.70
C TYR A 194 -5.33 10.00 -15.48
N PHE A 195 -5.86 8.83 -15.12
CA PHE A 195 -5.57 7.57 -15.80
C PHE A 195 -6.05 7.57 -17.26
N SER A 196 -7.20 8.18 -17.55
CA SER A 196 -7.71 8.34 -18.93
C SER A 196 -6.80 9.25 -19.77
N GLN A 197 -6.33 10.36 -19.20
CA GLN A 197 -5.33 11.22 -19.85
C GLN A 197 -4.00 10.48 -20.04
N LEU A 198 -3.63 9.64 -19.07
CA LEU A 198 -2.44 8.81 -19.12
C LEU A 198 -2.55 7.82 -20.27
N ALA A 199 -3.56 6.96 -20.31
CA ALA A 199 -3.78 5.98 -21.37
C ALA A 199 -3.68 6.60 -22.78
N LYS A 200 -4.30 7.77 -22.99
CA LYS A 200 -4.21 8.54 -24.25
C LYS A 200 -2.78 8.98 -24.60
N LYS A 201 -2.01 9.48 -23.62
CA LYS A 201 -0.58 9.82 -23.80
C LYS A 201 0.30 8.58 -24.01
N ARG A 202 -0.08 7.43 -23.46
CA ARG A 202 0.79 6.28 -23.21
C ARG A 202 0.81 5.23 -24.33
N GLN A 203 0.21 5.53 -25.48
CA GLN A 203 0.77 5.06 -26.76
C GLN A 203 2.26 5.48 -26.92
N ILE A 204 2.73 6.44 -26.11
CA ILE A 204 4.13 6.80 -25.92
C ILE A 204 4.52 6.59 -24.43
N THR A 205 5.04 5.39 -24.11
CA THR A 205 5.82 4.97 -22.90
C THR A 205 5.26 5.20 -21.48
N LEU A 206 5.05 4.11 -20.74
CA LEU A 206 4.31 4.07 -19.46
C LEU A 206 5.18 3.91 -18.19
N ARG A 207 5.84 5.01 -17.73
CA ARG A 207 6.42 5.13 -16.37
C ARG A 207 5.45 5.74 -15.36
N VAL A 208 4.95 4.97 -14.40
CA VAL A 208 4.08 5.47 -13.32
C VAL A 208 4.88 6.40 -12.38
N CYS A 209 4.52 7.68 -12.37
CA CYS A 209 4.84 8.66 -11.33
C CYS A 209 3.58 9.51 -11.13
N MET A 210 2.80 9.17 -10.10
CA MET A 210 1.84 10.10 -9.48
C MET A 210 2.38 10.58 -8.11
N LEU A 211 3.69 10.46 -7.91
CA LEU A 211 4.50 10.90 -6.77
C LEU A 211 5.51 11.95 -7.25
#